data_AF-K9ZPM3-F1
#
_entry.id   AF-K9ZPM3-F1
#
_cell.length_a   1.000
_cell.length_b   1.000
_cell.length_c   1.000
_cell.angle_alpha   90.00
_cell.angle_beta   90.00
_cell.angle_gamma   90.00
#
_symmetry.space_group_name_H-M   'P 1'
#
loop_
_entity.id
_entity.type
_entity.pdbx_description
1 polymer ?
#
loop_
_entity_poly.entity_id
_entity_poly.type
_entity_poly.pdbx_seq_one_letter_code
_entity_poly.pdbx_strand_id
1 'polypeptide(L)' 'MREARIRNTRIPVWTLVAYRQQGAPDEELLANYPGLTAEDLSAAWHYYEQNPEQIDREIAQDDLV' A
#
# COMPACT_ATOMS: atom_id res chain seq x y z
N MET A 1 13.85 -9.24 -3.94
CA MET A 1 12.99 -9.62 -2.80
C MET A 1 11.55 -9.55 -3.28
N ARG A 2 10.63 -10.42 -2.81
CA ARG A 2 9.23 -10.41 -3.29
C ARG A 2 8.42 -9.50 -2.37
N GLU A 3 8.10 -8.30 -2.84
CA GLU A 3 7.22 -7.35 -2.14
C GLU A 3 5.76 -7.78 -2.27
N ALA A 4 4.95 -7.47 -1.26
CA ALA A 4 3.51 -7.67 -1.33
C ALA A 4 2.89 -6.70 -2.34
N ARG A 5 2.04 -7.21 -3.24
CA ARG A 5 1.43 -6.45 -4.34
C ARG A 5 -0.06 -6.70 -4.41
N ILE A 6 -0.81 -5.66 -4.74
CA ILE A 6 -2.24 -5.77 -4.98
C ILE A 6 -2.51 -6.61 -6.23
N ARG A 7 -3.48 -7.51 -6.14
CA ARG A 7 -3.81 -8.46 -7.22
C ARG A 7 -4.13 -7.70 -8.51
N ASN A 8 -3.63 -8.20 -9.64
CA ASN A 8 -3.81 -7.61 -10.96
C ASN A 8 -3.24 -6.19 -11.15
N THR A 9 -2.48 -5.67 -10.18
CA THR A 9 -1.77 -4.41 -10.33
C THR A 9 -0.27 -4.61 -10.12
N ARG A 10 0.51 -3.61 -10.53
CA ARG A 10 1.93 -3.52 -10.18
C ARG A 10 2.16 -2.68 -8.92
N ILE A 11 1.09 -2.33 -8.20
CA ILE A 11 1.12 -1.43 -7.05
C ILE A 11 1.51 -2.25 -5.80
N PRO A 12 2.63 -1.92 -5.15
CA PRO A 12 3.01 -2.52 -3.88
C PRO A 12 2.05 -2.10 -2.76
N VAL A 13 1.85 -2.99 -1.79
CA VAL A 13 1.05 -2.69 -0.59
C VAL A 13 1.69 -1.56 0.21
N TRP A 14 3.02 -1.55 0.33
CA TRP A 14 3.74 -0.52 1.08
C TRP A 14 3.50 0.88 0.52
N THR A 15 3.31 1.04 -0.80
CA THR A 15 3.05 2.34 -1.43
C THR A 15 1.72 2.93 -0.95
N LEU A 16 0.68 2.10 -0.88
CA LEU A 16 -0.63 2.52 -0.38
C LEU A 16 -0.56 2.90 1.10
N VAL A 17 0.15 2.10 1.90
CA VAL A 17 0.36 2.37 3.33
C VAL A 17 1.13 3.67 3.53
N ALA A 18 2.18 3.92 2.74
CA ALA A 18 2.95 5.16 2.80
C ALA A 18 2.08 6.39 2.50
N TYR A 19 1.23 6.35 1.48
CA TYR A 19 0.30 7.45 1.20
C TYR A 19 -0.70 7.67 2.33
N ARG A 20 -1.25 6.58 2.88
CA ARG A 20 -2.16 6.65 4.03
C ARG A 20 -1.48 7.22 5.28
N GLN A 21 -0.22 6.88 5.53
CA GLN A 21 0.58 7.45 6.63
C GLN A 21 0.86 8.94 6.43
N GLN A 22 0.94 9.40 5.17
CA GLN A 22 1.04 10.83 4.81
C GLN A 22 -0.30 11.59 4.91
N GLY A 23 -1.40 10.90 5.23
CA GLY A 23 -2.73 11.48 5.41
C GLY A 23 -3.62 11.42 4.17
N ALA A 24 -3.24 10.70 3.12
CA ALA A 24 -4.10 10.49 1.96
C ALA A 24 -5.31 9.62 2.34
N PRO A 25 -6.56 10.05 2.07
CA PRO A 25 -7.74 9.24 2.27
C PRO A 25 -7.87 8.16 1.18
N ASP A 26 -8.55 7.07 1.51
CA ASP A 26 -8.81 5.95 0.59
C ASP A 26 -9.47 6.40 -0.74
N GLU A 27 -10.34 7.41 -0.67
CA GLU A 27 -11.01 8.00 -1.83
C GLU A 27 -10.03 8.65 -2.82
N GLU A 28 -9.01 9.32 -2.31
CA GLU A 28 -7.96 9.93 -3.13
C GLU A 28 -7.07 8.85 -3.76
N LEU A 29 -6.77 7.78 -3.01
CA LEU A 29 -6.03 6.64 -3.55
C LEU A 29 -6.81 5.96 -4.69
N LEU A 30 -8.12 5.77 -4.54
CA LEU A 30 -8.96 5.21 -5.60
C LEU A 30 -9.08 6.14 -6.82
N ALA A 31 -9.10 7.45 -6.59
CA ALA A 31 -9.12 8.44 -7.68
C ALA A 31 -7.79 8.47 -8.45
N ASN A 32 -6.66 8.37 -7.75
CA ASN A 32 -5.32 8.37 -8.34
C ASN A 32 -4.98 7.04 -9.04
N TYR A 33 -5.56 5.94 -8.57
CA TYR A 33 -5.34 4.60 -9.13
C TYR A 33 -6.68 3.99 -9.59
N PRO A 34 -7.17 4.33 -10.80
CA PRO A 34 -8.48 3.87 -11.30
C PRO A 34 -8.59 2.35 -11.53
N GLY A 35 -7.49 1.60 -11.35
CA GLY A 35 -7.47 0.14 -11.35
C GLY A 35 -7.56 -0.50 -9.97
N LEU A 36 -7.55 0.29 -8.88
CA LEU A 36 -7.77 -0.18 -7.52
C LEU A 36 -9.25 -0.15 -7.18
N THR A 37 -9.67 -1.13 -6.40
CA THR A 37 -11.00 -1.18 -5.79
C THR A 37 -10.93 -0.94 -4.29
N ALA A 38 -12.05 -0.59 -3.68
CA ALA A 38 -12.13 -0.50 -2.22
C ALA A 38 -11.77 -1.83 -1.52
N GLU A 39 -12.05 -2.96 -2.18
CA GLU A 39 -11.69 -4.30 -1.69
C GLU A 39 -10.17 -4.49 -1.70
N ASP A 40 -9.48 -4.00 -2.73
CA ASP A 40 -8.02 -4.03 -2.80
C ASP A 40 -7.37 -3.22 -1.68
N LEU A 41 -7.91 -2.02 -1.39
CA LEU A 41 -7.44 -1.21 -0.26
C LEU A 41 -7.66 -1.93 1.07
N SER A 42 -8.86 -2.47 1.29
CA SER A 42 -9.16 -3.26 2.50
C SER A 42 -8.20 -4.45 2.67
N ALA A 43 -7.92 -5.17 1.59
CA ALA A 43 -6.95 -6.27 1.59
C ALA A 43 -5.52 -5.78 1.89
N ALA A 44 -5.12 -4.62 1.36
CA ALA A 44 -3.83 -3.98 1.63
C ALA A 44 -3.68 -3.66 3.13
N TRP A 45 -4.71 -3.06 3.73
CA TRP A 45 -4.75 -2.69 5.14
C TRP A 45 -4.70 -3.92 6.04
N HIS A 46 -5.49 -4.95 5.72
CA HIS A 46 -5.47 -6.21 6.46
C HIS A 46 -4.12 -6.93 6.36
N TYR A 47 -3.43 -6.83 5.21
CA TYR A 47 -2.08 -7.35 5.06
C TYR A 47 -1.07 -6.59 5.92
N TYR A 48 -1.18 -5.25 5.95
CA TYR A 48 -0.36 -4.38 6.79
C TYR A 48 -0.56 -4.67 8.28
N GLU A 49 -1.81 -4.83 8.75
CA GLU A 49 -2.09 -5.17 10.15
C GLU A 49 -1.45 -6.49 10.59
N GLN A 50 -1.33 -7.45 9.67
CA GLN A 50 -0.68 -8.73 9.94
C GLN A 50 0.85 -8.68 9.82
N ASN A 51 1.40 -7.74 9.04
CA ASN A 51 2.82 -7.66 8.74
C ASN A 51 3.35 -6.21 8.82
N PRO A 52 3.11 -5.47 9.93
CA PRO A 52 3.43 -4.05 9.99
C PRO A 52 4.94 -3.82 9.88
N GLU A 53 5.74 -4.60 10.60
CA GLU A 53 7.21 -4.49 10.60
C GLU A 53 7.85 -4.69 9.22
N GLN A 54 7.27 -5.60 8.41
CA GLN A 54 7.77 -5.84 7.06
C GLN A 54 7.50 -4.62 6.18
N ILE A 55 6.25 -4.14 6.19
CA ILE A 55 5.83 -3.02 5.36
C ILE A 55 6.53 -1.74 5.78
N ASP A 56 6.64 -1.46 7.08
CA ASP A 56 7.36 -0.28 7.58
C ASP A 56 8.83 -0.30 7.17
N ARG A 57 9.45 -1.48 7.14
CA ARG A 57 10.81 -1.64 6.61
C ARG A 57 10.86 -1.36 5.11
N GLU A 58 9.91 -1.87 4.33
CA GLU A 58 9.81 -1.60 2.88
C GLU A 58 9.64 -0.10 2.62
N ILE A 59 8.78 0.60 3.38
CA ILE A 59 8.60 2.06 3.32
C ILE A 59 9.90 2.78 3.66
N ALA A 60 10.56 2.42 4.77
CA ALA A 60 11.79 3.06 5.21
C ALA A 60 12.97 2.82 4.26
N GLN A 61 12.97 1.71 3.51
CA GLN A 61 13.98 1.44 2.49
C GLN A 61 13.77 2.27 1.22
N ASP A 62 12.52 2.56 0.85
CA ASP A 62 12.19 3.37 -0.32
C ASP A 62 12.52 4.86 -0.13
N ASP A 63 12.29 5.40 1.07
CA ASP A 63 12.61 6.80 1.43
C ASP A 63 14.12 7.11 1.41
N LEU A 64 14.98 6.08 1.33
CA LEU A 64 16.44 6.20 1.32
C LEU A 64 17.08 6.26 -0.08
N VAL A 65 16.29 6.43 -1.16
CA VAL A 65 16.77 6.40 -2.56
C VAL A 65 16.66 7.74 -3.28
#